data_AF-A0A6B8W7G2-F1
#
_entry.id   AF-A0A6B8W7G2-F1
#
_cell.length_a   1.000
_cell.length_b   1.000
_cell.length_c   1.000
_cell.angle_alpha   90.00
_cell.angle_beta   90.00
_cell.angle_gamma   90.00
#
_symmetry.space_group_name_H-M   'P 1'
#
loop_
_entity.id
_entity.type
_entity.pdbx_description
1 polymer ?
#
loop_
_entity_poly.entity_id
_entity_poly.type
_entity_poly.pdbx_seq_one_letter_code
_entity_poly.pdbx_strand_id
1 'polypeptide(L)' 'MPLTIRRTNNAQLRERKSDILSRFISEYSAIEGSALTERDLRDLASMGRLSTEERALYDELRRIDLLLGE' A
#
# COMPACT_ATOMS: atom_id res chain seq x y z
N MET A 1 24.10 -8.77 -19.83
CA MET A 1 22.71 -9.19 -19.53
C MET A 1 21.81 -7.98 -19.67
N PRO A 2 20.77 -8.00 -20.53
CA PRO A 2 19.95 -6.81 -20.72
C PRO A 2 19.06 -6.61 -19.49
N LEU A 3 19.18 -5.44 -18.85
CA LEU A 3 18.25 -4.98 -17.82
C LEU A 3 16.86 -4.90 -18.45
N THR A 4 16.00 -5.88 -18.15
CA THR A 4 14.60 -5.84 -18.59
C THR A 4 13.89 -4.77 -17.77
N ILE A 5 13.87 -3.54 -18.29
CA ILE A 5 13.07 -2.46 -17.75
C ILE A 5 11.61 -2.86 -18.00
N ARG A 6 11.00 -3.51 -17.01
CA ARG A 6 9.54 -3.65 -16.95
C ARG A 6 9.01 -2.23 -16.77
N ARG A 7 8.60 -1.59 -17.87
CA ARG A 7 7.81 -0.36 -17.83
C ARG A 7 6.47 -0.73 -17.22
N THR A 8 6.41 -0.81 -15.89
CA THR A 8 5.14 -0.86 -15.19
C THR A 8 4.46 0.46 -15.51
N ASN A 9 3.37 0.40 -16.26
CA ASN A 9 2.63 1.60 -16.64
C ASN A 9 2.12 2.25 -15.34
N ASN A 10 2.15 3.59 -15.25
CA ASN A 10 1.57 4.32 -14.12
C ASN A 10 0.11 3.89 -13.86
N ALA A 11 -0.61 3.46 -14.89
CA ALA A 11 -1.95 2.85 -14.74
C ALA A 11 -1.93 1.56 -13.90
N GLN A 12 -1.00 0.63 -14.16
CA GLN A 12 -0.87 -0.62 -13.39
C GLN A 12 -0.38 -0.36 -11.96
N LEU A 13 0.47 0.65 -11.77
CA LEU A 13 0.90 1.08 -10.45
C LEU A 13 -0.27 1.66 -9.64
N ARG A 14 -1.12 2.47 -10.26
CA ARG A 14 -2.34 3.00 -9.62
C ARG A 14 -3.36 1.92 -9.30
N GLU A 15 -3.56 0.96 -10.20
CA GLU A 15 -4.41 -0.21 -9.95
C GLU A 15 -3.87 -1.01 -8.75
N ARG A 16 -2.56 -1.26 -8.72
CA ARG A 16 -1.91 -1.95 -7.60
C ARG A 16 -2.01 -1.18 -6.28
N LYS A 17 -1.85 0.15 -6.30
CA LYS A 17 -2.08 1.04 -5.15
C LYS A 17 -3.51 0.89 -4.63
N SER A 18 -4.50 0.94 -5.53
CA SER A 18 -5.91 0.75 -5.18
C SER A 18 -6.21 -0.62 -4.60
N ASP A 19 -5.59 -1.68 -5.12
CA ASP A 19 -5.73 -3.04 -4.60
C ASP A 19 -5.17 -3.15 -3.18
N ILE A 20 -3.97 -2.60 -2.93
CA ILE A 20 -3.35 -2.62 -1.61
C ILE A 20 -4.21 -1.86 -0.61
N LEU A 21 -4.68 -0.66 -0.98
CA LEU A 21 -5.60 0.12 -0.13
C LEU A 21 -6.91 -0.62 0.12
N SER A 22 -7.47 -1.29 -0.88
CA SER A 22 -8.70 -2.07 -0.72
C SER A 22 -8.52 -3.25 0.23
N ARG A 23 -7.35 -3.90 0.23
CA ARG A 23 -7.02 -4.97 1.19
C ARG A 23 -6.95 -4.43 2.61
N PHE A 24 -6.25 -3.32 2.81
CA PHE A 24 -6.20 -2.65 4.11
C PHE A 24 -7.60 -2.21 4.57
N ILE A 25 -8.39 -1.58 3.70
CA ILE A 25 -9.76 -1.20 4.03
C ILE A 25 -10.58 -2.44 4.39
N SER A 26 -10.48 -3.55 3.64
CA SER A 26 -11.23 -4.77 3.94
C SER A 26 -10.83 -5.40 5.28
N GLU A 27 -9.54 -5.47 5.59
CA GLU A 27 -9.04 -6.04 6.84
C GLU A 27 -9.38 -5.16 8.05
N TYR A 28 -9.25 -3.84 7.92
CA TYR A 28 -9.47 -2.90 9.03
C TYR A 28 -10.94 -2.45 9.18
N SER A 29 -11.72 -2.39 8.09
CA SER A 29 -13.18 -2.15 8.13
C SER A 29 -13.88 -3.21 8.96
N ALA A 30 -13.42 -4.46 8.87
CA ALA A 30 -13.94 -5.56 9.68
C ALA A 30 -13.70 -5.37 11.19
N ILE A 31 -12.74 -4.53 11.59
CA ILE A 31 -12.31 -4.34 12.99
C ILE A 31 -12.88 -3.06 13.59
N GLU A 32 -12.88 -1.93 12.86
CA GLU A 32 -13.23 -0.61 13.43
C GLU A 32 -14.46 0.08 12.79
N GLY A 33 -15.09 -0.52 11.77
CA GLY A 33 -16.34 0.03 11.18
C GLY A 33 -16.20 1.41 10.51
N SER A 34 -14.98 1.95 10.41
CA SER A 34 -14.65 3.21 9.75
C SER A 34 -13.64 2.96 8.63
N ALA A 35 -13.78 3.68 7.51
CA ALA A 35 -12.87 3.54 6.38
C ALA A 35 -11.48 4.07 6.77
N LEU A 36 -10.50 3.17 6.81
CA LEU A 36 -9.13 3.50 7.15
C LEU A 36 -8.54 4.48 6.11
N THR A 37 -8.07 5.64 6.56
CA THR A 37 -7.39 6.59 5.67
C THR A 37 -5.90 6.27 5.53
N GLU A 38 -5.27 6.80 4.48
CA GLU A 38 -3.83 6.64 4.26
C GLU A 38 -2.97 7.24 5.41
N ARG A 39 -3.53 8.23 6.12
CA ARG A 39 -2.92 8.77 7.34
C ARG A 39 -2.99 7.77 8.49
N ASP A 40 -4.13 7.14 8.68
CA ASP A 40 -4.30 6.11 9.71
C ASP A 40 -3.36 4.92 9.47
N LEU A 41 -3.15 4.52 8.21
CA LEU A 41 -2.15 3.50 7.84
C LEU A 41 -0.72 3.91 8.23
N ARG A 42 -0.36 5.17 8.02
CA ARG A 42 0.94 5.70 8.43
C ARG A 42 1.08 5.71 9.95
N ASP A 43 0.03 6.06 10.67
CA ASP A 43 0.03 6.09 12.12
C ASP A 43 0.10 4.67 12.70
N LEU A 44 -0.63 3.71 12.13
CA LEU A 44 -0.52 2.28 12.48
C LEU A 44 0.88 1.73 12.22
N ALA A 45 1.50 2.07 11.08
CA ALA A 45 2.88 1.69 10.79
C ALA A 45 3.86 2.31 11.80
N SER A 46 3.66 3.57 12.17
CA SER A 46 4.52 4.30 13.11
C SER A 46 4.36 3.80 14.55
N MET A 47 3.15 3.39 14.93
CA MET A 47 2.84 2.78 16.22
C MET A 47 3.27 1.31 16.31
N GLY A 48 3.79 0.72 15.22
CA GLY A 48 4.17 -0.69 15.18
C GLY A 48 2.98 -1.66 15.34
N ARG A 49 1.78 -1.22 14.97
CA ARG A 49 0.55 -2.02 15.08
C ARG A 49 0.26 -2.88 13.85
N LEU A 50 1.06 -2.72 12.80
CA LEU A 50 1.01 -3.59 11.63
C LEU A 50 1.75 -4.90 11.92
N SER A 51 1.13 -6.03 11.57
CA SER A 51 1.79 -7.32 11.45
C SER A 51 2.87 -7.30 10.35
N THR A 52 3.72 -8.32 10.32
CA THR A 52 4.81 -8.44 9.34
C THR A 52 4.30 -8.42 7.90
N GLU A 53 3.14 -9.04 7.64
CA GLU A 53 2.51 -9.09 6.31
C GLU A 53 1.95 -7.73 5.91
N GLU A 54 1.26 -7.05 6.83
CA GLU A 54 0.75 -5.69 6.61
C GLU A 54 1.88 -4.68 6.43
N ARG A 55 2.99 -4.83 7.17
CA ARG A 55 4.17 -3.98 7.01
C ARG A 55 4.78 -4.13 5.63
N ALA A 56 4.85 -5.35 5.10
CA ALA A 56 5.33 -5.62 3.75
C ALA A 56 4.43 -4.98 2.68
N LEU A 57 3.10 -5.05 2.86
CA LEU A 57 2.13 -4.40 1.98
C LEU A 57 2.25 -2.87 2.03
N TYR A 58 2.46 -2.30 3.22
CA TYR A 58 2.70 -0.87 3.38
C TYR A 58 4.00 -0.43 2.70
N ASP A 59 5.07 -1.22 2.81
CA ASP A 59 6.34 -0.92 2.14
C ASP A 59 6.21 -1.04 0.61
N GLU A 60 5.39 -1.99 0.11
CA GLU A 60 5.02 -2.07 -1.31
C GLU A 60 4.25 -0.82 -1.77
N LEU A 61 3.28 -0.36 -0.97
CA LEU A 61 2.54 0.88 -1.22
C LEU A 61 3.48 2.08 -1.33
N ARG A 62 4.39 2.24 -0.36
CA ARG A 62 5.39 3.33 -0.35
C ARG A 62 6.32 3.29 -1.55
N ARG A 63 6.67 2.09 -2.00
CA ARG A 63 7.49 1.91 -3.20
C ARG A 63 6.72 2.29 -4.46
N ILE A 64 5.43 1.99 -4.51
CA ILE A 64 4.55 2.39 -5.62
C ILE A 64 4.38 3.92 -5.64
N ASP A 65 4.15 4.56 -4.49
CA ASP A 65 4.08 6.02 -4.39
C ASP A 65 5.37 6.68 -4.90
N LEU A 66 6.53 6.16 -4.48
CA LEU A 66 7.83 6.65 -4.92
C LEU A 66 8.04 6.47 -6.44
N LEU A 67 7.53 5.39 -7.03
CA LEU A 67 7.57 5.15 -8.47
C LEU A 67 6.58 6.03 -9.25
N LEU A 68 5.47 6.44 -8.62
CA LEU A 68 4.49 7.37 -9.18
C LEU A 68 4.90 8.84 -8.99
N GLY A 69 5.81 9.13 -8.06
CA GLY A 69 6.23 10.48 -7.69
C GLY A 69 5.22 11.19 -6.77
N GLU A 70 4.45 10.43 -6.01
CA GLU A 70 3.43 10.90 -5.05
C GLU A 70 3.97 11.00 -3.61
#